data_AF-A0A0Q6K378-F1
#
_entry.id   AF-A0A0Q6K378-F1
#
_cell.length_a   1.000
_cell.length_b   1.000
_cell.length_c   1.000
_cell.angle_alpha   90.00
_cell.angle_beta   90.00
_cell.angle_gamma   90.00
#
_symmetry.space_group_name_H-M   'P 1'
#
loop_
_entity.id
_entity.type
_entity.pdbx_description
1 polymer ?
#
loop_
_entity_poly.entity_id
_entity_poly.type
_entity_poly.pdbx_seq_one_letter_code
_entity_poly.pdbx_strand_id
1 'polypeptide(L)' 'MDAVLVHIKHAPARETVLDANGKIIGVIERQRHARRLVARNAQGAVVGIYDERSRLTRDARGQIVGTTNLLAALLWRGR' A
#
# COMPACT_ATOMS: atom_id res chain seq x y z
N MET A 1 7.83 -40.52 -8.57
CA MET A 1 8.15 -39.33 -7.75
C MET A 1 7.32 -38.19 -8.33
N ASP A 2 6.16 -37.94 -7.74
CA ASP A 2 5.23 -36.93 -8.26
C ASP A 2 5.69 -35.54 -7.82
N ALA A 3 6.05 -34.70 -8.79
CA ALA A 3 6.41 -33.31 -8.54
C ALA A 3 5.14 -32.52 -8.20
N VAL A 4 4.99 -32.15 -6.93
CA VAL A 4 3.95 -31.20 -6.50
C VAL A 4 4.37 -29.80 -6.96
N LEU A 5 3.64 -29.27 -7.95
CA LEU A 5 3.71 -27.86 -8.34
C LEU A 5 3.10 -27.00 -7.22
N VAL A 6 3.93 -26.45 -6.35
CA VAL A 6 3.51 -25.42 -5.40
C VAL A 6 3.46 -24.08 -6.13
N HIS A 7 2.25 -23.63 -6.51
CA HIS A 7 2.06 -22.29 -7.05
C HIS A 7 2.06 -21.27 -5.91
N ILE A 8 3.23 -20.72 -5.58
CA ILE A 8 3.35 -19.67 -4.57
C ILE A 8 2.84 -18.35 -5.18
N LYS A 9 1.60 -17.98 -4.84
CA LYS A 9 1.07 -16.64 -5.15
C LYS A 9 1.82 -15.60 -4.33
N HIS A 10 2.82 -14.95 -4.91
CA HIS A 10 3.44 -13.78 -4.30
C HIS A 10 2.55 -12.55 -4.51
N ALA A 11 2.02 -11.98 -3.43
CA ALA A 11 1.48 -10.63 -3.49
C ALA A 11 2.58 -9.68 -4.01
N PRO A 12 2.27 -8.82 -5.00
CA PRO A 12 3.26 -7.94 -5.60
C PRO A 12 3.89 -7.07 -4.50
N ALA A 13 5.20 -6.85 -4.60
CA ALA A 13 5.90 -5.97 -3.66
C ALA A 13 5.43 -4.51 -3.78
N ARG A 14 4.78 -4.16 -4.90
CA ARG A 14 4.33 -2.82 -5.24
C ARG A 14 3.08 -2.87 -6.11
N GLU A 15 2.09 -2.05 -5.78
CA GLU A 15 0.85 -1.85 -6.51
C GLU A 15 0.80 -0.42 -7.02
N THR A 16 0.44 -0.23 -8.29
CA THR A 16 0.22 1.11 -8.88
C THR A 16 -1.25 1.47 -8.78
N VAL A 17 -1.55 2.65 -8.25
CA VAL A 17 -2.92 3.15 -8.11
C VAL A 17 -3.17 4.18 -9.20
N LEU A 18 -4.27 3.98 -9.93
CA LEU A 18 -4.70 4.85 -11.03
C LEU A 18 -6.06 5.49 -10.68
N ASP A 19 -6.31 6.68 -11.23
CA ASP A 19 -7.67 7.24 -11.26
C ASP A 19 -8.52 6.62 -12.38
N ALA A 20 -9.78 7.04 -12.46
CA ALA A 20 -10.72 6.55 -13.47
C ALA A 20 -10.31 6.86 -14.93
N ASN A 21 -9.40 7.82 -15.15
CA ASN A 21 -8.88 8.17 -16.47
C ASN A 21 -7.56 7.44 -16.78
N GLY A 22 -7.10 6.55 -15.90
CA GLY A 22 -5.82 5.86 -16.04
C GLY A 22 -4.61 6.71 -15.66
N LYS A 23 -4.78 7.87 -15.01
CA LYS A 23 -3.64 8.65 -14.49
C LYS A 23 -3.13 8.00 -13.21
N ILE A 24 -1.81 7.79 -13.13
CA ILE A 24 -1.16 7.31 -11.91
C ILE A 24 -1.31 8.38 -10.81
N ILE A 25 -1.94 8.00 -9.70
CA ILE A 25 -2.04 8.85 -8.50
C ILE A 25 -1.00 8.47 -7.43
N GLY A 26 -0.43 7.27 -7.54
CA GLY A 26 0.71 6.85 -6.73
C GLY A 26 0.88 5.35 -6.68
N VAL A 27 1.60 4.89 -5.66
CA VAL A 27 1.93 3.48 -5.45
C VAL A 27 1.76 3.07 -4.00
N ILE A 28 1.44 1.81 -3.77
CA ILE A 28 1.42 1.18 -2.45
C ILE A 28 2.49 0.08 -2.45
N GLU A 29 3.47 0.21 -1.56
CA GLU A 29 4.62 -0.69 -1.44
C GLU A 29 4.48 -1.56 -0.18
N ARG A 30 4.68 -2.86 -0.31
CA ARG A 30 4.64 -3.81 0.80
C ARG A 30 6.03 -4.04 1.36
N GLN A 31 6.26 -3.59 2.59
CA GLN A 31 7.49 -3.85 3.34
C GLN A 31 7.32 -5.11 4.19
N ARG A 32 7.59 -6.29 3.60
CA ARG A 32 7.31 -7.60 4.22
C ARG A 32 7.95 -7.79 5.61
N HIS A 33 9.24 -7.50 5.75
CA HIS A 33 9.95 -7.62 7.04
C HIS A 33 9.37 -6.71 8.12
N ALA A 34 8.87 -5.55 7.71
CA ALA A 34 8.35 -4.56 8.62
C ALA A 34 6.84 -4.72 8.88
N ARG A 35 6.15 -5.62 8.15
CA ARG A 35 4.70 -5.85 8.17
C ARG A 35 3.88 -4.56 8.00
N ARG A 36 4.28 -3.76 7.01
CA ARG A 36 3.65 -2.47 6.70
C ARG A 36 3.41 -2.33 5.20
N LEU A 37 2.40 -1.55 4.86
CA LEU A 37 2.20 -0.98 3.55
C LEU A 37 2.53 0.52 3.60
N VAL A 38 3.18 1.03 2.55
CA VAL A 38 3.58 2.44 2.45
C VAL A 38 2.97 3.01 1.17
N ALA A 39 2.20 4.08 1.28
CA ALA A 39 1.68 4.80 0.12
C ALA A 39 2.59 5.97 -0.24
N ARG A 40 2.91 6.08 -1.53
CA ARG A 40 3.66 7.21 -2.09
C ARG A 40 2.86 7.83 -3.23
N ASN A 41 2.76 9.15 -3.26
CA ASN A 41 2.12 9.85 -4.38
C ASN A 41 2.93 9.73 -5.68
N ALA A 42 2.43 10.30 -6.77
CA ALA A 42 3.10 10.29 -8.07
C ALA A 42 4.51 10.92 -8.05
N GLN A 43 4.81 11.80 -7.10
CA GLN A 43 6.12 12.43 -6.91
C GLN A 43 7.05 11.61 -5.99
N GLY A 44 6.59 10.47 -5.46
CA GLY A 44 7.36 9.59 -4.57
C GLY A 44 7.32 9.97 -3.09
N ALA A 45 6.60 11.03 -2.72
CA ALA A 45 6.44 11.46 -1.33
C ALA A 45 5.49 10.51 -0.58
N VAL A 46 5.87 10.14 0.65
CA VAL A 46 5.04 9.26 1.50
C VAL A 46 3.79 10.02 1.95
N VAL A 47 2.62 9.46 1.66
CA VAL A 47 1.33 10.06 2.06
C VAL A 47 0.67 9.32 3.22
N GLY A 48 1.11 8.10 3.50
CA GLY A 48 0.61 7.32 4.63
C GLY A 48 1.25 5.95 4.76
N ILE A 49 1.05 5.34 5.92
CA ILE A 49 1.55 4.02 6.28
C ILE A 49 0.41 3.23 6.92
N TYR A 50 0.23 1.97 6.50
CA TYR A 50 -0.67 1.02 7.16
C TYR A 50 0.16 -0.06 7.84
N ASP A 51 -0.01 -0.22 9.15
CA ASP A 51 0.64 -1.25 9.95
C ASP A 51 -0.28 -2.48 10.05
N GLU A 52 0.18 -3.62 9.53
CA GLU A 52 -0.66 -4.82 9.42
C GLU A 52 -0.88 -5.53 10.77
N ARG A 53 -0.04 -5.24 11.77
CA ARG A 53 -0.15 -5.87 13.10
C ARG A 53 -1.22 -5.18 13.93
N SER A 54 -1.19 -3.86 13.97
CA SER A 54 -2.13 -3.01 14.71
C SER A 54 -3.39 -2.66 13.91
N ARG A 55 -3.37 -2.91 12.59
CA ARG A 55 -4.43 -2.51 11.64
C ARG A 55 -4.66 -1.01 11.61
N LEU A 56 -3.66 -0.20 11.92
CA LEU A 56 -3.79 1.26 11.91
C LEU A 56 -3.24 1.85 10.62
N THR A 57 -3.98 2.78 10.01
CA THR A 57 -3.43 3.68 9.00
C THR A 57 -3.07 5.02 9.65
N ARG A 58 -1.86 5.48 9.34
CA ARG A 58 -1.37 6.81 9.68
C ARG A 58 -1.15 7.64 8.42
N ASP A 59 -1.44 8.93 8.51
CA ASP A 59 -1.13 9.87 7.43
C ASP A 59 0.37 10.27 7.42
N ALA A 60 0.75 11.14 6.49
CA ALA A 60 2.11 11.67 6.37
C ALA A 60 2.62 12.40 7.63
N ARG A 61 1.72 12.84 8.52
CA ARG A 61 2.06 13.50 9.80
C ARG A 61 2.12 12.50 10.96
N GLY A 62 1.88 11.22 10.71
CA GLY A 62 1.86 10.16 11.72
C GLY A 62 0.54 10.06 12.51
N GLN A 63 -0.47 10.86 12.16
CA GLN A 63 -1.77 10.86 12.82
C GLN A 63 -2.55 9.60 12.41
N ILE A 64 -3.20 8.94 13.38
CA ILE A 64 -4.06 7.79 13.09
C ILE A 64 -5.32 8.32 12.38
N VAL A 65 -5.57 7.83 11.18
CA VAL A 65 -6.74 8.20 10.36
C VAL A 65 -7.76 7.07 10.21
N GLY A 66 -7.44 5.87 10.71
CA GLY A 66 -8.38 4.75 10.77
C GLY A 66 -7.77 3.43 11.20
N THR A 67 -8.63 2.43 11.37
CA THR A 67 -8.34 1.07 11.85
C THR A 67 -8.45 0.01 10.76
N THR A 68 -8.27 0.41 9.50
CA THR A 68 -8.22 -0.44 8.31
C THR A 68 -7.25 0.16 7.30
N ASN A 69 -6.97 -0.52 6.19
CA ASN A 69 -6.09 -0.01 5.15
C ASN A 69 -6.78 1.14 4.36
N LEU A 70 -6.47 2.39 4.73
CA LEU A 70 -6.97 3.60 4.07
C LEU A 70 -5.99 4.24 3.07
N LEU A 71 -4.94 3.51 2.68
CA LEU A 71 -3.85 4.07 1.86
C LEU A 71 -4.30 4.58 0.48
N ALA A 72 -5.22 3.88 -0.18
CA ALA A 72 -5.78 4.33 -1.45
C ALA A 72 -6.57 5.64 -1.31
N ALA A 73 -7.31 5.81 -0.20
CA ALA A 73 -8.04 7.04 0.07
C ALA A 73 -7.08 8.22 0.35
N LEU A 74 -5.95 7.98 1.03
CA LEU A 74 -4.92 9.00 1.24
C LEU A 74 -4.27 9.43 -0.08
N LEU A 75 -4.01 8.50 -1.00
CA LEU A 75 -3.53 8.82 -2.34
C LEU A 75 -4.54 9.65 -3.13
N TRP A 76 -5.83 9.30 -3.05
CA TRP A 76 -6.89 10.06 -3.70
C TRP A 76 -7.00 11.50 -3.19
N ARG A 77 -6.88 11.70 -1.87
CA ARG A 77 -6.98 13.02 -1.24
C ARG A 77 -5.83 13.97 -1.61
N GLY A 78 -4.66 13.43 -1.93
CA GLY A 78 -3.45 14.21 -2.21
C GLY A 78 -3.13 14.45 -3.69
N ARG A 79 -4.03 14.09 -4.61
CA ARG A 79 -3.80 14.18 -6.06
C ARG A 79 -3.98 15.58 -6.66
#